data_AF-A0A7S3V2C7-F1
#
_entry.id   AF-A0A7S3V2C7-F1
#
_cell.length_a   1.000
_cell.length_b   1.000
_cell.length_c   1.000
_cell.angle_alpha   90.00
_cell.angle_beta   90.00
_cell.angle_gamma   90.00
#
_symmetry.space_group_name_H-M   'P 1'
#
loop_
_entity.id
_entity.type
_entity.pdbx_description
1 polymer ?
#
loop_
_entity_poly.entity_id
_entity_poly.type
_entity_poly.pdbx_seq_one_letter_code
_entity_poly.pdbx_strand_id
1 'polypeptide(L)'
;GSNSVIGRSVVIHLAEDSSRWVCATIKNDNVQINVISTFETTLSGYISMSQTKVNPDADTEVFVVLSQEDSSTTSAHMWHVHETEVTDGDCASTDGHYNPEGINGGAGFTTYNYLCSSMGSDYCEVGDMVGKFEALDMPAKQLYTDAKLPLSSLNSVSGRSIVVHDEAGAGARLACASLIDSAATSLTPETETETEPEEGFSSWAAGAIIIVVAFAATYFLAIFFTKKQTTNYSL
;
A
#
# COMPACT_ATOMS: atom_id res chain seq x y z
N GLY A 1 -0.85 -15.90 10.23
CA GLY A 1 -2.27 -15.67 10.48
C GLY A 1 -2.54 -15.45 11.96
N SER A 2 -3.70 -15.88 12.44
CA SER A 2 -4.28 -15.50 13.76
C SER A 2 -3.42 -15.74 15.01
N ASN A 3 -2.42 -16.63 14.91
CA ASN A 3 -1.47 -16.94 16.00
C ASN A 3 -0.18 -16.09 15.97
N SER A 4 -0.06 -15.12 15.05
CA SER A 4 1.12 -14.24 15.00
C SER A 4 1.30 -13.45 16.29
N VAL A 5 2.55 -13.31 16.72
CA VAL A 5 2.95 -12.51 17.88
C VAL A 5 3.49 -11.13 17.48
N ILE A 6 3.74 -10.90 16.20
CA ILE A 6 4.16 -9.58 15.70
C ILE A 6 2.99 -8.60 15.89
N GLY A 7 3.31 -7.33 16.20
CA GLY A 7 2.35 -6.28 16.53
C GLY A 7 1.79 -6.37 17.95
N ARG A 8 1.94 -7.52 18.63
CA ARG A 8 1.50 -7.72 20.03
C ARG A 8 2.53 -7.23 21.03
N SER A 9 2.12 -7.12 22.29
CA SER A 9 3.00 -6.70 23.38
C SER A 9 3.31 -7.82 24.36
N VAL A 10 4.55 -7.88 24.83
CA VAL A 10 4.96 -8.69 26.00
C VAL A 10 4.92 -7.79 27.22
N VAL A 11 4.33 -8.28 28.31
CA VAL A 11 4.31 -7.61 29.61
C VAL A 11 4.93 -8.54 30.64
N ILE A 12 5.98 -8.06 31.32
CA ILE A 12 6.59 -8.75 32.44
C ILE A 12 5.96 -8.19 33.72
N HIS A 13 5.56 -9.08 34.63
CA HIS A 13 4.96 -8.71 35.91
C HIS A 13 5.98 -8.93 37.05
N LEU A 14 5.89 -8.13 38.12
CA LEU A 14 6.68 -8.32 39.33
C LEU A 14 6.25 -9.62 40.05
N ALA A 15 7.23 -10.36 40.57
CA ALA A 15 6.96 -11.64 41.22
C ALA A 15 6.21 -11.49 42.56
N GLU A 16 6.36 -10.36 43.24
CA GLU A 16 5.83 -10.11 44.58
C GLU A 16 4.31 -9.90 44.58
N ASP A 17 3.80 -9.13 43.61
CA ASP A 17 2.40 -8.68 43.59
C ASP A 17 1.71 -8.83 42.23
N SER A 18 2.39 -9.41 41.23
CA SER A 18 1.91 -9.51 39.84
C SER A 18 1.58 -8.16 39.18
N SER A 19 2.08 -7.04 39.71
CA SER A 19 1.92 -5.73 39.07
C SER A 19 2.77 -5.64 37.79
N ARG A 20 2.35 -4.82 36.82
CA ARG A 20 3.05 -4.66 35.55
C ARG A 20 4.38 -3.95 35.78
N TRP A 21 5.48 -4.57 35.34
CA TRP A 21 6.82 -4.00 35.50
C TRP A 21 7.29 -3.29 34.24
N VAL A 22 7.34 -4.02 33.12
CA VAL A 22 7.82 -3.51 31.83
C VAL A 22 7.02 -4.13 30.71
N CYS A 23 6.85 -3.37 29.63
CA CYS A 23 6.25 -3.85 28.41
C CYS A 23 7.10 -3.50 27.19
N ALA A 24 6.96 -4.30 26.14
CA ALA A 24 7.55 -4.03 24.83
C ALA A 24 6.61 -4.55 23.73
N THR A 25 6.56 -3.86 22.60
CA THR A 25 5.88 -4.32 21.39
C THR A 25 6.82 -5.18 20.57
N ILE A 26 6.35 -6.35 20.15
CA ILE A 26 7.05 -7.24 19.23
C ILE A 26 6.89 -6.63 17.83
N LYS A 27 8.00 -6.26 17.20
CA LYS A 27 8.02 -5.68 15.86
C LYS A 27 8.68 -6.62 14.88
N ASN A 28 8.34 -6.47 13.61
CA ASN A 28 9.07 -7.06 12.51
C ASN A 28 10.14 -6.07 12.04
N ASP A 29 11.41 -6.41 12.20
CA ASP A 29 12.54 -5.52 11.86
C ASP A 29 12.88 -5.52 10.36
N ASN A 30 12.17 -6.31 9.55
CA ASN A 30 12.33 -6.26 8.10
C ASN A 30 11.76 -4.96 7.52
N VAL A 31 12.22 -4.59 6.32
CA VAL A 31 11.60 -3.52 5.53
C VAL A 31 10.14 -3.88 5.27
N GLN A 32 9.21 -2.98 5.61
CA GLN A 32 7.77 -3.22 5.50
C GLN A 32 7.17 -2.42 4.34
N ILE A 33 6.14 -2.99 3.71
CA ILE A 33 5.16 -2.27 2.89
C ILE A 33 4.07 -1.80 3.85
N ASN A 34 3.72 -0.52 3.81
CA ASN A 34 2.67 0.05 4.66
C ASN A 34 1.58 0.65 3.76
N VAL A 35 0.37 0.15 3.90
CA VAL A 35 -0.79 0.62 3.14
C VAL A 35 -1.79 1.20 4.13
N ILE A 36 -2.29 2.41 3.86
CA ILE A 36 -3.20 3.12 4.76
C ILE A 36 -4.46 3.51 3.99
N SER A 37 -5.61 3.33 4.64
CA SER A 37 -6.93 3.76 4.20
C SER A 37 -7.50 4.70 5.26
N THR A 38 -7.64 5.99 4.93
CA THR A 38 -8.08 7.04 5.85
C THR A 38 -9.54 7.41 5.59
N PHE A 39 -10.34 7.48 6.66
CA PHE A 39 -11.76 7.86 6.62
C PHE A 39 -11.92 9.25 7.23
N GLU A 40 -12.58 10.17 6.51
CA GLU A 40 -12.68 11.60 6.86
C GLU A 40 -14.12 12.16 6.76
N THR A 41 -15.14 11.30 6.65
CA THR A 41 -16.54 11.72 6.40
C THR A 41 -17.50 11.12 7.42
N THR A 42 -18.31 10.13 7.04
CA THR A 42 -19.27 9.45 7.93
C THR A 42 -18.54 8.71 9.05
N LEU A 43 -17.38 8.14 8.72
CA LEU A 43 -16.43 7.57 9.66
C LEU A 43 -15.19 8.47 9.73
N SER A 44 -14.60 8.51 10.92
CA SER A 44 -13.28 9.09 11.16
C SER A 44 -12.29 8.04 11.63
N GLY A 45 -11.05 8.18 11.17
CA GLY A 45 -9.93 7.32 11.57
C GLY A 45 -9.25 6.65 10.38
N TYR A 46 -8.66 5.49 10.59
CA TYR A 46 -7.91 4.79 9.56
C TYR A 46 -7.88 3.28 9.77
N ILE A 47 -7.62 2.58 8.68
CA ILE A 47 -7.17 1.20 8.67
C ILE A 47 -5.77 1.20 8.07
N SER A 48 -4.78 0.67 8.80
CA SER A 48 -3.43 0.48 8.30
C SER A 48 -3.10 -1.00 8.17
N MET A 49 -2.37 -1.33 7.11
CA MET A 49 -1.91 -2.67 6.82
C MET A 49 -0.39 -2.67 6.69
N SER A 50 0.25 -3.68 7.26
CA SER A 50 1.69 -3.85 7.12
C SER A 50 2.08 -5.29 6.82
N GLN A 51 3.00 -5.45 5.86
CA GLN A 51 3.57 -6.73 5.45
C GLN A 51 5.06 -6.56 5.21
N THR A 52 5.87 -7.57 5.51
CA THR A 52 7.29 -7.53 5.15
C THR A 52 7.48 -7.52 3.64
N LYS A 53 8.33 -6.62 3.13
CA LYS A 53 8.64 -6.50 1.71
C LYS A 53 9.43 -7.68 1.16
N VAL A 54 10.14 -8.42 2.02
CA VAL A 54 11.02 -9.51 1.57
C VAL A 54 10.29 -10.81 1.27
N ASN A 55 9.04 -10.97 1.75
CA ASN A 55 8.24 -12.16 1.52
C ASN A 55 6.78 -11.77 1.26
N PRO A 56 6.30 -11.84 0.00
CA PRO A 56 4.92 -11.49 -0.36
C PRO A 56 3.87 -12.44 0.23
N ASP A 57 4.27 -13.64 0.65
CA ASP A 57 3.41 -14.65 1.30
C ASP A 57 3.45 -14.54 2.83
N ALA A 58 4.13 -13.54 3.37
CA ALA A 58 4.14 -13.31 4.81
C ALA A 58 2.79 -12.81 5.30
N ASP A 59 2.56 -12.99 6.60
CA ASP A 59 1.41 -12.41 7.26
C ASP A 59 1.33 -10.89 7.10
N THR A 60 0.12 -10.40 6.87
CA THR A 60 -0.24 -8.99 6.86
C THR A 60 -0.92 -8.63 8.18
N GLU A 61 -0.38 -7.65 8.88
CA GLU A 61 -0.99 -7.05 10.06
C GLU A 61 -2.02 -6.01 9.62
N VAL A 62 -3.20 -6.03 10.23
CA VAL A 62 -4.27 -5.06 9.94
C VAL A 62 -4.64 -4.36 11.24
N PHE A 63 -4.40 -3.07 11.32
CA PHE A 63 -4.72 -2.26 12.49
C PHE A 63 -5.86 -1.30 12.15
N VAL A 64 -6.96 -1.42 12.89
CA VAL A 64 -8.19 -0.67 12.67
C VAL A 64 -8.36 0.33 13.80
N VAL A 65 -8.56 1.60 13.47
CA VAL A 65 -8.96 2.65 14.40
C VAL A 65 -10.06 3.46 13.73
N LEU A 66 -11.32 3.21 14.07
CA LEU A 66 -12.47 3.86 13.45
C LEU A 66 -13.51 4.30 14.47
N SER A 67 -14.17 5.41 14.20
CA SER A 67 -15.32 5.92 14.95
C SER A 67 -16.36 6.52 14.00
N GLN A 68 -17.62 6.52 14.43
CA GLN A 68 -18.64 7.36 13.81
C GLN A 68 -18.28 8.83 14.02
N GLU A 69 -18.45 9.67 13.00
CA GLU A 69 -18.11 11.09 13.10
C GLU A 69 -18.96 11.84 14.15
N ASP A 70 -20.21 11.41 14.33
CA ASP A 70 -21.10 11.93 15.37
C ASP A 70 -20.83 11.32 16.77
N SER A 71 -19.79 10.48 16.90
CA SER A 71 -19.42 9.77 18.12
C SER A 71 -20.48 8.79 18.64
N SER A 72 -21.45 8.39 17.81
CA SER A 72 -22.41 7.34 18.15
C SER A 72 -21.73 5.97 18.27
N THR A 73 -22.36 5.09 19.03
CA THR A 73 -21.97 3.69 19.14
C THR A 73 -22.89 2.84 18.27
N THR A 74 -22.31 2.17 17.29
CA THR A 74 -23.00 1.30 16.33
C THR A 74 -22.30 -0.04 16.25
N SER A 75 -22.98 -1.08 15.78
CA SER A 75 -22.48 -2.45 15.88
C SER A 75 -22.73 -3.25 14.61
N ALA A 76 -21.96 -4.33 14.46
CA ALA A 76 -22.08 -5.27 13.35
C ALA A 76 -21.94 -4.63 11.96
N HIS A 77 -20.96 -3.73 11.80
CA HIS A 77 -20.59 -3.20 10.49
C HIS A 77 -19.79 -4.24 9.70
N MET A 78 -20.33 -4.67 8.56
CA MET A 78 -19.59 -5.53 7.64
C MET A 78 -18.50 -4.71 6.95
N TRP A 79 -17.37 -5.31 6.60
CA TRP A 79 -16.29 -4.59 5.95
C TRP A 79 -15.47 -5.50 5.04
N HIS A 80 -15.10 -4.99 3.88
CA HIS A 80 -14.46 -5.78 2.84
C HIS A 80 -13.43 -4.93 2.08
N VAL A 81 -12.38 -5.58 1.59
CA VAL A 81 -11.58 -5.01 0.48
C VAL A 81 -12.37 -5.18 -0.81
N HIS A 82 -12.47 -4.12 -1.58
CA HIS A 82 -13.18 -4.04 -2.83
C HIS A 82 -12.23 -4.03 -4.03
N GLU A 83 -12.73 -4.25 -5.24
CA GLU A 83 -11.88 -4.46 -6.41
C GLU A 83 -11.12 -3.20 -6.84
N THR A 84 -11.74 -2.03 -6.81
CA THR A 84 -11.18 -0.78 -7.34
C THR A 84 -10.98 0.27 -6.26
N GLU A 85 -10.18 1.30 -6.57
CA GLU A 85 -10.02 2.48 -5.72
C GLU A 85 -11.31 3.31 -5.65
N VAL A 86 -11.44 4.12 -4.60
CA VAL A 86 -12.52 5.11 -4.51
C VAL A 86 -12.25 6.25 -5.48
N THR A 87 -13.19 6.55 -6.37
CA THR A 87 -13.17 7.72 -7.25
C THR A 87 -14.20 8.75 -6.81
N ASP A 88 -13.85 10.03 -6.81
CA ASP A 88 -14.74 11.16 -6.47
C ASP A 88 -15.41 11.05 -5.08
N GLY A 89 -14.83 10.27 -4.17
CA GLY A 89 -15.41 9.99 -2.85
C GLY A 89 -16.68 9.14 -2.88
N ASP A 90 -17.03 8.54 -4.02
CA ASP A 90 -18.24 7.71 -4.18
C ASP A 90 -17.93 6.24 -3.92
N CYS A 91 -18.53 5.66 -2.89
CA CYS A 91 -18.36 4.25 -2.58
C CYS A 91 -18.97 3.32 -3.63
N ALA A 92 -19.84 3.77 -4.53
CA ALA A 92 -20.33 2.95 -5.63
C ALA A 92 -19.23 2.64 -6.67
N SER A 93 -18.16 3.45 -6.72
CA SER A 93 -17.04 3.26 -7.64
C SER A 93 -16.17 2.03 -7.36
N THR A 94 -16.29 1.44 -6.15
CA THR A 94 -15.38 0.38 -5.68
C THR A 94 -15.70 -1.02 -6.21
N ASP A 95 -16.70 -1.17 -7.08
CA ASP A 95 -17.12 -2.47 -7.64
C ASP A 95 -17.42 -3.53 -6.56
N GLY A 96 -17.21 -4.82 -6.86
CA GLY A 96 -17.49 -5.95 -5.96
C GLY A 96 -16.44 -6.16 -4.88
N HIS A 97 -16.62 -7.22 -4.09
CA HIS A 97 -15.61 -7.69 -3.15
C HIS A 97 -14.39 -8.21 -3.91
N TYR A 98 -13.20 -7.94 -3.39
CA TYR A 98 -11.98 -8.41 -4.02
C TYR A 98 -11.81 -9.92 -3.86
N ASN A 99 -11.99 -10.65 -4.96
CA ASN A 99 -12.00 -12.11 -4.99
C ASN A 99 -11.20 -12.67 -6.19
N PRO A 100 -9.86 -12.50 -6.20
CA PRO A 100 -9.01 -12.90 -7.32
C PRO A 100 -8.97 -14.43 -7.54
N GLU A 101 -9.41 -15.22 -6.57
CA GLU A 101 -9.40 -16.69 -6.62
C GLU A 101 -10.75 -17.29 -7.03
N GLY A 102 -11.78 -16.45 -7.24
CA GLY A 102 -13.10 -16.92 -7.65
C GLY A 102 -13.78 -17.82 -6.62
N ILE A 103 -13.55 -17.57 -5.33
CA ILE A 103 -14.20 -18.30 -4.24
C ILE A 103 -15.69 -17.96 -4.24
N ASN A 104 -16.56 -18.97 -4.24
CA ASN A 104 -18.01 -18.74 -4.33
C ASN A 104 -18.58 -18.21 -2.98
N GLY A 105 -18.49 -16.90 -2.75
CA GLY A 105 -18.92 -16.21 -1.52
C GLY A 105 -20.37 -15.74 -1.45
N GLY A 106 -21.16 -15.95 -2.51
CA GLY A 106 -22.52 -15.41 -2.61
C GLY A 106 -23.47 -15.91 -1.52
N ALA A 107 -24.30 -15.00 -0.99
CA ALA A 107 -25.39 -15.32 -0.06
C ALA A 107 -26.29 -16.43 -0.62
N GLY A 108 -26.18 -17.63 -0.04
CA GLY A 108 -26.86 -18.84 -0.52
C GLY A 108 -25.94 -20.05 -0.68
N PHE A 109 -24.62 -19.85 -0.71
CA PHE A 109 -23.66 -20.95 -0.71
C PHE A 109 -23.37 -21.41 0.72
N THR A 110 -24.09 -22.44 1.17
CA THR A 110 -23.97 -22.99 2.54
C THR A 110 -22.56 -23.44 2.89
N THR A 111 -21.78 -23.87 1.89
CA THR A 111 -20.39 -24.27 2.07
C THR A 111 -19.48 -23.08 2.36
N TYR A 112 -19.73 -21.90 1.77
CA TYR A 112 -18.91 -20.72 2.03
C TYR A 112 -19.08 -20.25 3.47
N ASN A 113 -20.32 -20.05 3.91
CA ASN A 113 -20.64 -19.66 5.28
C ASN A 113 -20.16 -20.67 6.33
N TYR A 114 -19.87 -21.90 5.93
CA TYR A 114 -19.33 -22.93 6.80
C TYR A 114 -17.80 -22.96 6.81
N LEU A 115 -17.15 -22.75 5.65
CA LEU A 115 -15.70 -22.87 5.51
C LEU A 115 -14.96 -21.56 5.76
N CYS A 116 -15.47 -20.45 5.24
CA CYS A 116 -14.91 -19.14 5.49
C CYS A 116 -15.15 -18.76 6.95
N SER A 117 -14.08 -18.75 7.72
CA SER A 117 -14.06 -18.47 9.14
C SER A 117 -12.67 -18.03 9.56
N SER A 118 -12.52 -17.52 10.79
CA SER A 118 -11.21 -17.17 11.35
C SER A 118 -10.22 -18.33 11.45
N MET A 119 -10.71 -19.58 11.45
CA MET A 119 -9.88 -20.79 11.39
C MET A 119 -9.70 -21.34 9.97
N GLY A 120 -10.53 -20.88 9.03
CA GLY A 120 -10.57 -21.31 7.63
C GLY A 120 -10.45 -20.13 6.66
N SER A 121 -9.57 -19.17 6.98
CA SER A 121 -9.41 -17.93 6.19
C SER A 121 -9.05 -18.19 4.73
N ASP A 122 -8.44 -19.33 4.44
CA ASP A 122 -8.10 -19.75 3.07
C ASP A 122 -9.33 -20.00 2.20
N TYR A 123 -10.49 -20.24 2.80
CA TYR A 123 -11.77 -20.41 2.13
C TYR A 123 -12.58 -19.12 2.01
N CYS A 124 -12.06 -18.01 2.54
CA CYS A 124 -12.67 -16.69 2.39
C CYS A 124 -12.17 -16.02 1.11
N GLU A 125 -13.01 -15.15 0.54
CA GLU A 125 -12.54 -14.18 -0.45
C GLU A 125 -11.36 -13.39 0.14
N VAL A 126 -10.38 -13.03 -0.69
CA VAL A 126 -9.21 -12.26 -0.22
C VAL A 126 -9.64 -10.96 0.45
N GLY A 127 -10.72 -10.34 -0.02
CA GLY A 127 -11.29 -9.15 0.57
C GLY A 127 -12.31 -9.35 1.69
N ASP A 128 -12.69 -10.58 2.05
CA ASP A 128 -13.71 -10.80 3.10
C ASP A 128 -13.10 -10.71 4.49
N MET A 129 -13.09 -9.49 5.05
CA MET A 129 -12.51 -9.22 6.35
C MET A 129 -13.42 -9.68 7.49
N VAL A 130 -14.73 -9.75 7.26
CA VAL A 130 -15.69 -10.21 8.29
C VAL A 130 -15.58 -11.72 8.49
N GLY A 131 -15.54 -12.49 7.41
CA GLY A 131 -15.41 -13.94 7.47
C GLY A 131 -14.06 -14.38 8.06
N LYS A 132 -12.99 -13.64 7.74
CA LYS A 132 -11.65 -13.90 8.30
C LYS A 132 -11.49 -13.41 9.74
N PHE A 133 -12.20 -12.34 10.11
CA PHE A 133 -12.15 -11.75 11.43
C PHE A 133 -13.56 -11.70 12.05
N GLU A 134 -14.12 -10.50 12.15
CA GLU A 134 -15.42 -10.22 12.71
C GLU A 134 -15.94 -8.89 12.15
N ALA A 135 -17.23 -8.64 12.31
CA ALA A 135 -17.82 -7.35 12.02
C ALA A 135 -17.30 -6.29 13.01
N LEU A 136 -17.25 -5.02 12.58
CA LEU A 136 -16.76 -3.94 13.43
C LEU A 136 -17.87 -3.39 14.32
N ASP A 137 -17.56 -3.24 15.60
CA ASP A 137 -18.33 -2.43 16.54
C ASP A 137 -17.61 -1.10 16.75
N MET A 138 -18.32 0.01 16.59
CA MET A 138 -17.75 1.36 16.66
C MET A 138 -17.99 1.99 18.04
N PRO A 139 -16.98 2.65 18.64
CA PRO A 139 -15.63 2.84 18.12
C PRO A 139 -14.78 1.56 18.12
N ALA A 140 -14.09 1.31 17.02
CA ALA A 140 -13.25 0.14 16.81
C ALA A 140 -11.77 0.49 17.04
N LYS A 141 -11.08 -0.33 17.83
CA LYS A 141 -9.61 -0.32 17.94
C LYS A 141 -9.11 -1.76 18.00
N GLN A 142 -8.77 -2.32 16.84
CA GLN A 142 -8.49 -3.76 16.70
C GLN A 142 -7.17 -4.00 15.96
N LEU A 143 -6.52 -5.11 16.28
CA LEU A 143 -5.33 -5.60 15.59
C LEU A 143 -5.58 -7.04 15.14
N TYR A 144 -5.50 -7.26 13.83
CA TYR A 144 -5.68 -8.55 13.19
C TYR A 144 -4.40 -8.98 12.46
N THR A 145 -4.32 -10.27 12.14
CA THR A 145 -3.27 -10.82 11.30
C THR A 145 -3.86 -11.78 10.28
N ASP A 146 -3.58 -11.51 9.01
CA ASP A 146 -4.06 -12.27 7.86
C ASP A 146 -2.90 -12.97 7.14
N ALA A 147 -3.04 -14.24 6.80
CA ALA A 147 -2.06 -14.93 5.95
C ALA A 147 -2.36 -14.78 4.44
N LYS A 148 -3.56 -14.30 4.10
CA LYS A 148 -4.11 -14.25 2.74
C LYS A 148 -4.67 -12.86 2.44
N LEU A 149 -3.83 -11.85 2.68
CA LEU A 149 -4.09 -10.45 2.36
C LEU A 149 -2.79 -9.78 1.87
N PRO A 150 -2.26 -10.18 0.70
CA PRO A 150 -0.95 -9.72 0.26
C PRO A 150 -0.96 -8.21 -0.04
N LEU A 151 0.10 -7.50 0.33
CA LEU A 151 0.30 -6.07 0.01
C LEU A 151 1.21 -5.87 -1.21
N SER A 152 1.63 -6.95 -1.85
CA SER A 152 2.44 -6.95 -3.06
C SER A 152 2.07 -8.12 -3.96
N SER A 153 2.74 -8.25 -5.11
CA SER A 153 2.45 -9.27 -6.13
C SER A 153 1.10 -9.06 -6.83
N LEU A 154 0.74 -10.01 -7.71
CA LEU A 154 -0.42 -9.92 -8.60
C LEU A 154 -1.76 -9.78 -7.84
N ASN A 155 -1.86 -10.43 -6.69
CA ASN A 155 -3.08 -10.44 -5.89
C ASN A 155 -3.11 -9.34 -4.81
N SER A 156 -2.21 -8.35 -4.89
CA SER A 156 -2.12 -7.27 -3.89
C SER A 156 -3.45 -6.57 -3.65
N VAL A 157 -3.71 -6.21 -2.39
CA VAL A 157 -4.82 -5.32 -2.00
C VAL A 157 -4.43 -3.84 -2.00
N SER A 158 -3.15 -3.52 -2.14
CA SER A 158 -2.69 -2.13 -2.34
C SER A 158 -3.22 -1.59 -3.67
N GLY A 159 -3.63 -0.31 -3.70
CA GLY A 159 -4.26 0.31 -4.88
C GLY A 159 -5.70 -0.15 -5.12
N ARG A 160 -6.39 -0.58 -4.04
CA ARG A 160 -7.82 -0.91 -4.04
C ARG A 160 -8.54 -0.03 -3.02
N SER A 161 -9.63 -0.51 -2.44
CA SER A 161 -10.35 0.21 -1.38
C SER A 161 -10.86 -0.72 -0.28
N ILE A 162 -11.13 -0.16 0.88
CA ILE A 162 -11.97 -0.78 1.91
C ILE A 162 -13.32 -0.10 1.89
N VAL A 163 -14.38 -0.90 1.95
CA VAL A 163 -15.74 -0.45 2.22
C VAL A 163 -16.17 -0.96 3.59
N VAL A 164 -16.69 -0.05 4.41
CA VAL A 164 -17.43 -0.36 5.62
C VAL A 164 -18.90 -0.18 5.32
N HIS A 165 -19.68 -1.21 5.60
CA HIS A 165 -21.12 -1.24 5.39
C HIS A 165 -21.86 -0.71 6.61
N ASP A 166 -23.15 -0.45 6.42
CA ASP A 166 -24.04 0.11 7.43
C ASP A 166 -24.26 -0.87 8.61
N GLU A 167 -24.78 -0.36 9.71
CA GLU A 167 -24.87 -1.09 10.98
C GLU A 167 -25.83 -2.30 10.93
N ALA A 168 -25.80 -3.13 11.97
CA ALA A 168 -26.68 -4.29 12.13
C ALA A 168 -26.59 -5.31 10.97
N GLY A 169 -25.44 -5.41 10.32
CA GLY A 169 -25.19 -6.30 9.18
C GLY A 169 -25.87 -5.85 7.88
N ALA A 170 -26.27 -4.59 7.78
CA ALA A 170 -26.89 -4.06 6.56
C ALA A 170 -25.87 -4.02 5.41
N GLY A 171 -26.33 -4.31 4.19
CA GLY A 171 -25.47 -4.38 3.00
C GLY A 171 -25.14 -3.03 2.36
N ALA A 172 -25.79 -1.94 2.77
CA ALA A 172 -25.53 -0.61 2.23
C ALA A 172 -24.10 -0.16 2.55
N ARG A 173 -23.44 0.56 1.64
CA ARG A 173 -22.08 1.09 1.87
C ARG A 173 -22.18 2.36 2.72
N LEU A 174 -21.62 2.34 3.93
CA LEU A 174 -21.65 3.47 4.86
C LEU A 174 -20.51 4.46 4.56
N ALA A 175 -19.30 3.91 4.40
CA ALA A 175 -18.11 4.68 4.09
C ALA A 175 -17.09 3.81 3.35
N CYS A 176 -16.15 4.45 2.65
CA CYS A 176 -15.10 3.79 1.91
C CYS A 176 -13.86 4.66 1.86
N ALA A 177 -12.70 4.04 1.66
CA ALA A 177 -11.45 4.72 1.45
C ALA A 177 -10.47 3.85 0.65
N SER A 178 -9.63 4.50 -0.16
CA SER A 178 -8.61 3.82 -0.97
C SER A 178 -7.44 3.34 -0.12
N LEU A 179 -6.86 2.19 -0.49
CA LEU A 179 -5.71 1.56 0.14
C LEU A 179 -4.41 2.06 -0.48
N ILE A 180 -3.86 3.13 0.09
CA ILE A 180 -2.71 3.86 -0.47
C ILE A 180 -1.40 3.34 0.13
N ASP A 181 -0.44 2.96 -0.72
CA ASP A 181 0.94 2.68 -0.27
C ASP A 181 1.58 3.98 0.22
N SER A 182 1.97 4.00 1.49
CA SER A 182 2.56 5.16 2.17
C SER A 182 3.89 5.58 1.54
N ALA A 183 4.60 4.68 0.86
CA ALA A 183 5.81 4.99 0.11
C ALA A 183 5.52 5.58 -1.28
N ALA A 184 4.36 5.29 -1.88
CA ALA A 184 3.97 5.83 -3.18
C ALA A 184 3.56 7.31 -3.09
N THR A 185 3.05 7.76 -1.94
CA THR A 185 2.74 9.18 -1.67
C THR A 185 3.99 10.07 -1.67
N SER A 186 5.18 9.51 -1.42
CA SER A 186 6.47 10.23 -1.45
C SER A 186 6.98 10.53 -2.86
N LEU A 187 6.35 10.00 -3.92
CA LEU A 187 6.81 10.14 -5.31
C LEU A 187 5.90 11.05 -6.14
N THR A 188 5.25 12.05 -5.53
CA THR A 188 4.81 13.19 -6.34
C THR A 188 6.05 13.88 -6.87
N PRO A 189 6.23 14.05 -8.20
CA PRO A 189 7.29 14.88 -8.73
C PRO A 189 6.96 16.31 -8.33
N GLU A 190 7.55 16.76 -7.24
CA GLU A 190 7.71 18.18 -7.00
C GLU A 190 8.42 18.70 -8.24
N THR A 191 7.71 19.53 -9.00
CA THR A 191 8.26 20.15 -10.20
C THR A 191 9.30 21.14 -9.69
N GLU A 192 10.54 20.68 -9.48
CA GLU A 192 11.68 21.53 -9.20
C GLU A 192 11.79 22.49 -10.38
N THR A 193 11.31 23.70 -10.15
CA THR A 193 11.42 24.78 -11.11
C THR A 193 12.85 25.24 -10.97
N GLU A 194 13.75 24.71 -11.80
CA GLU A 194 15.11 25.23 -11.92
C GLU A 194 15.03 26.69 -12.38
N THR A 195 15.08 27.62 -11.43
CA THR A 195 15.37 29.02 -11.70
C THR A 195 16.84 29.12 -12.09
N GLU A 196 17.09 29.25 -13.39
CA GLU A 196 18.35 29.72 -13.94
C GLU A 196 18.75 31.06 -13.29
N PRO A 197 20.00 31.27 -12.87
CA PRO A 197 20.45 32.56 -12.36
C PRO A 197 20.65 33.52 -13.53
N GLU A 198 19.88 34.61 -13.53
CA GLU A 198 20.09 35.77 -14.41
C GLU A 198 21.45 36.42 -14.07
N GLU A 199 22.48 36.11 -14.86
CA GLU A 199 23.77 36.82 -14.86
C GLU A 199 23.58 38.25 -15.40
N GLY A 200 23.52 39.22 -14.49
CA GLY A 200 23.52 40.64 -14.82
C GLY A 200 24.87 41.10 -15.38
N PHE A 201 24.94 41.34 -16.69
CA PHE A 201 26.09 42.03 -17.31
C PHE A 201 25.75 43.48 -17.63
N SER A 202 26.38 44.38 -16.86
CA SER A 202 26.34 45.82 -17.06
C SER A 202 27.18 46.24 -18.26
N SER A 203 26.69 47.26 -18.96
CA SER A 203 27.27 47.81 -20.16
C SER A 203 28.39 48.80 -19.86
N TRP A 204 29.55 48.58 -20.47
CA TRP A 204 30.47 49.64 -20.84
C TRP A 204 31.28 49.23 -22.07
N ALA A 205 31.39 50.17 -23.01
CA ALA A 205 31.95 49.99 -24.32
C ALA A 205 33.43 50.42 -24.37
N ALA A 206 34.15 49.77 -25.29
CA ALA A 206 35.30 50.24 -26.07
C ALA A 206 36.68 50.37 -25.39
N GLY A 207 37.61 49.51 -25.82
CA GLY A 207 39.06 49.70 -25.66
C GLY A 207 39.85 48.45 -26.04
N ALA A 208 40.36 48.40 -27.26
CA ALA A 208 41.11 47.29 -27.85
C ALA A 208 42.39 46.90 -27.07
N ILE A 209 42.77 45.62 -27.09
CA ILE A 209 44.14 45.12 -27.30
C ILE A 209 44.07 43.65 -27.73
N ILE A 210 44.73 43.37 -28.85
CA ILE A 210 44.90 42.06 -29.49
C ILE A 210 46.12 41.37 -28.88
N ILE A 211 45.97 40.14 -28.37
CA ILE A 211 47.08 39.17 -28.31
C ILE A 211 46.57 37.80 -28.79
N VAL A 212 47.10 37.41 -29.94
CA VAL A 212 46.95 36.09 -30.56
C VAL A 212 48.04 35.18 -30.00
N VAL A 213 47.71 34.01 -29.46
CA VAL A 213 48.48 32.77 -29.68
C VAL A 213 47.52 31.57 -29.64
N ALA A 214 47.32 30.96 -30.81
CA ALA A 214 46.67 29.68 -30.99
C ALA A 214 47.71 28.56 -30.95
N PHE A 215 47.41 27.45 -30.27
CA PHE A 215 48.04 26.15 -30.53
C PHE A 215 47.01 25.04 -30.29
N ALA A 216 46.47 24.48 -31.37
CA ALA A 216 45.87 23.15 -31.36
C ALA A 216 45.87 22.54 -32.78
N ALA A 217 46.06 21.22 -32.79
CA ALA A 217 45.78 20.25 -33.85
C ALA A 217 46.89 19.92 -34.88
N THR A 218 47.58 18.81 -34.60
CA THR A 218 48.06 17.85 -35.61
C THR A 218 47.06 16.69 -35.65
N TYR A 219 46.19 16.63 -36.67
CA TYR A 219 46.23 15.74 -37.84
C TYR A 219 46.42 14.24 -37.55
N PHE A 220 45.41 13.41 -37.86
CA PHE A 220 45.36 12.66 -39.14
C PHE A 220 44.09 11.79 -39.22
N LEU A 221 43.21 12.13 -40.16
CA LEU A 221 42.18 11.24 -40.70
C LEU A 221 42.67 10.84 -42.11
N ALA A 222 42.83 9.54 -42.36
CA ALA A 222 42.97 9.02 -43.72
C ALA A 222 42.10 7.77 -43.85
N ILE A 223 41.22 7.85 -44.83
CA ILE A 223 40.09 6.97 -45.10
C ILE A 223 40.37 6.21 -46.41
N PHE A 224 39.80 5.00 -46.48
CA PHE A 224 39.52 4.13 -47.63
C PHE A 224 40.69 3.56 -48.46
N PHE A 225 40.76 2.23 -48.50
CA PHE A 225 40.68 1.52 -49.78
C PHE A 225 39.83 0.25 -49.66
N THR A 226 39.00 0.07 -50.67
CA THR A 226 37.98 -0.96 -50.89
C THR A 226 38.57 -2.30 -51.36
N LYS A 227 37.98 -3.43 -50.96
CA LYS A 227 37.62 -4.50 -51.91
C LYS A 227 36.63 -5.52 -51.33
N LYS A 228 35.90 -6.09 -52.29
CA LYS A 228 34.63 -6.81 -52.27
C LYS A 228 34.86 -8.33 -52.33
N GLN A 229 33.78 -9.09 -52.06
CA GLN A 229 33.51 -10.50 -52.44
C GLN A 229 34.03 -11.59 -51.49
N THR A 230 33.16 -12.23 -50.68
CA THR A 230 32.16 -13.32 -50.90
C THR A 230 32.72 -14.73 -50.73
N THR A 231 31.94 -15.57 -50.02
CA THR A 231 31.90 -17.07 -49.97
C THR A 231 33.09 -17.77 -49.30
N ASN A 232 32.99 -18.85 -48.50
CA ASN A 232 31.92 -19.80 -48.14
C ASN A 232 32.45 -20.77 -47.03
N TYR A 233 31.53 -21.56 -46.43
CA TYR A 233 31.70 -22.82 -45.64
C TYR A 233 32.32 -22.69 -44.22
N SER A 234 31.97 -23.48 -43.18
CA SER A 234 30.92 -24.46 -42.84
C SER A 234 31.33 -25.10 -41.50
N LEU A 235 30.34 -25.41 -40.65
CA LEU A 235 30.35 -26.26 -39.43
C LEU A 235 31.14 -25.78 -38.22
#